data_AF-A0A6L3JY64-F1
#
_entry.id   AF-A0A6L3JY64-F1
#
_cell.length_a   1.000
_cell.length_b   1.000
_cell.length_c   1.000
_cell.angle_alpha   90.00
_cell.angle_beta   90.00
_cell.angle_gamma   90.00
#
_symmetry.space_group_name_H-M   'P 1'
#
loop_
_entity.id
_entity.type
_entity.pdbx_description
1 polymer ?
#
loop_
_entity_poly.entity_id
_entity_poly.type
_entity_poly.pdbx_seq_one_letter_code
_entity_poly.pdbx_strand_id
1 'polypeptide(L)'
;MKKDSLSKRTFSLDFKHQVLIDYYRSGSTKYFIEKKYGLHCGTMHRWEKAFVLSEKDLSLSDELLIRLSKMRQKKFPKPEKACPPSREQEMQAEILRLRQALEYSELRNEALNEVLKIGREEYDVDLLKKAGAKQ
;
A
#
# COMPACT_ATOMS: atom_id res chain seq x y z
N MET A 1 -17.62 -53.51 11.40
CA MET A 1 -17.73 -52.82 10.08
C MET A 1 -16.44 -52.06 9.84
N LYS A 2 -15.75 -52.32 8.74
CA LYS A 2 -14.42 -51.75 8.46
C LYS A 2 -14.57 -50.25 8.14
N LYS A 3 -13.74 -49.43 8.80
CA LYS A 3 -13.66 -47.99 8.56
C LYS A 3 -12.77 -47.81 7.33
N ASP A 4 -13.38 -47.66 6.17
CA ASP A 4 -12.63 -47.36 4.95
C ASP A 4 -12.01 -45.97 5.12
N SER A 5 -10.69 -45.92 5.25
CA SER A 5 -9.94 -44.68 5.30
C SER A 5 -10.08 -43.98 3.94
N LEU A 6 -10.89 -42.93 3.89
CA LEU A 6 -11.00 -42.05 2.72
C LEU A 6 -9.59 -41.63 2.32
N SER A 7 -9.12 -42.12 1.17
CA SER A 7 -7.84 -41.71 0.62
C SER A 7 -7.85 -40.18 0.50
N LYS A 8 -6.79 -39.54 1.02
CA LYS A 8 -6.68 -38.09 0.92
C LYS A 8 -6.60 -37.75 -0.56
N ARG A 9 -7.66 -37.16 -1.14
CA ARG A 9 -7.62 -36.62 -2.50
C ARG A 9 -6.47 -35.63 -2.58
N THR A 10 -5.44 -35.99 -3.34
CA THR A 10 -4.33 -35.11 -3.67
C THR A 10 -4.68 -34.36 -4.96
N PHE A 11 -4.46 -33.05 -4.93
CA PHE A 11 -4.69 -32.18 -6.07
C PHE A 11 -3.34 -31.63 -6.54
N SER A 12 -3.16 -31.49 -7.85
CA SER A 12 -1.96 -30.87 -8.43
C SER A 12 -1.83 -29.41 -7.99
N LEU A 13 -0.60 -28.91 -8.00
CA LEU A 13 -0.32 -27.52 -7.63
C LEU A 13 -1.03 -26.55 -8.57
N ASP A 14 -0.97 -26.81 -9.87
CA ASP A 14 -1.60 -25.99 -10.91
C ASP A 14 -3.12 -25.90 -10.74
N PHE A 15 -3.76 -27.02 -10.39
CA PHE A 15 -5.19 -27.03 -10.12
C PHE A 15 -5.54 -26.18 -8.91
N LYS A 16 -4.76 -26.27 -7.81
CA LYS A 16 -4.97 -25.43 -6.62
C LYS A 16 -4.83 -23.95 -6.95
N HIS A 17 -3.81 -23.58 -7.73
CA HIS A 17 -3.61 -22.21 -8.17
C HIS A 17 -4.76 -21.72 -9.06
N GLN A 18 -5.19 -22.52 -10.02
CA GLN A 18 -6.32 -22.17 -10.90
C GLN A 18 -7.59 -21.87 -10.09
N VAL A 19 -7.93 -22.71 -9.11
CA VAL A 19 -9.10 -22.52 -8.27
C VAL A 19 -8.98 -21.28 -7.38
N LEU A 20 -7.80 -21.00 -6.82
CA LEU A 20 -7.57 -19.79 -6.02
C LEU A 20 -7.64 -18.53 -6.87
N ILE A 21 -7.08 -18.55 -8.08
CA ILE A 21 -7.20 -17.43 -9.04
C ILE A 21 -8.66 -17.17 -9.37
N ASP A 22 -9.46 -18.21 -9.64
CA ASP A 22 -10.89 -18.07 -9.91
C ASP A 22 -11.65 -17.49 -8.71
N TYR A 23 -11.32 -17.92 -7.49
CA TYR A 23 -11.89 -17.34 -6.26
C TYR A 23 -11.62 -15.84 -6.13
N TYR A 24 -10.36 -15.40 -6.28
CA TYR A 24 -10.01 -13.99 -6.15
C TYR A 24 -10.55 -13.12 -7.29
N ARG A 25 -10.68 -13.67 -8.51
CA ARG A 25 -11.26 -12.95 -9.66
C ARG A 25 -12.78 -12.84 -9.62
N SER A 26 -13.46 -13.88 -9.15
CA SER A 26 -14.92 -13.95 -9.17
C SER A 26 -15.60 -13.21 -8.01
N GLY A 27 -14.88 -12.90 -6.93
CA GLY A 27 -15.46 -12.32 -5.72
C GLY A 27 -16.51 -13.23 -5.03
N SER A 28 -16.56 -14.50 -5.42
CA SER A 28 -17.55 -15.45 -4.91
C SER A 28 -17.20 -15.95 -3.51
N THR A 29 -18.18 -16.48 -2.79
CA THR A 29 -17.90 -17.12 -1.49
C THR A 29 -17.05 -18.37 -1.67
N LYS A 30 -16.22 -18.68 -0.67
CA LYS A 30 -15.43 -19.92 -0.64
C LYS A 30 -16.30 -21.16 -0.84
N TYR A 31 -17.48 -21.18 -0.21
CA TYR A 31 -18.45 -22.26 -0.36
C TYR A 31 -18.90 -22.45 -1.81
N PHE A 32 -19.19 -21.35 -2.53
CA PHE A 32 -19.62 -21.40 -3.92
C PHE A 32 -18.52 -21.97 -4.83
N ILE A 33 -17.27 -21.53 -4.64
CA ILE A 33 -16.11 -22.07 -5.37
C ILE A 33 -15.90 -23.56 -5.04
N GLU A 34 -16.02 -23.95 -3.78
CA GLU A 34 -15.92 -25.36 -3.39
C GLU A 34 -16.99 -26.21 -4.09
N LYS A 35 -18.22 -25.72 -4.22
CA LYS A 35 -19.28 -26.42 -4.97
C LYS A 35 -19.01 -26.47 -6.46
N LYS A 36 -18.56 -25.35 -7.07
CA LYS A 36 -18.23 -25.26 -8.50
C LYS A 36 -17.18 -26.29 -8.92
N TYR A 37 -16.17 -26.52 -8.08
CA TYR A 37 -15.08 -27.46 -8.37
C TYR A 37 -15.22 -28.83 -7.67
N GLY A 38 -16.37 -29.13 -7.06
CA GLY A 38 -16.60 -30.42 -6.39
C GLY A 38 -15.68 -30.70 -5.20
N LEU A 39 -15.23 -29.65 -4.53
CA LEU A 39 -14.34 -29.69 -3.37
C LEU A 39 -15.12 -29.88 -2.06
N HIS A 40 -14.45 -30.47 -1.08
CA HIS A 40 -15.00 -30.58 0.27
C HIS A 40 -15.01 -29.22 0.96
N CYS A 41 -15.99 -28.99 1.83
CA CYS A 41 -16.08 -27.78 2.65
C CYS A 41 -14.79 -27.53 3.44
N GLY A 42 -14.23 -26.33 3.36
CA GLY A 42 -12.99 -25.96 4.04
C GLY A 42 -11.70 -26.35 3.31
N THR A 43 -11.79 -26.91 2.11
CA THR A 43 -10.63 -27.13 1.22
C THR A 43 -10.01 -25.80 0.83
N MET A 44 -10.84 -24.81 0.49
CA MET A 44 -10.38 -23.46 0.12
C MET A 44 -9.67 -22.78 1.27
N HIS A 45 -10.18 -22.89 2.49
CA HIS A 45 -9.53 -22.31 3.67
C HIS A 45 -8.14 -22.93 3.91
N ARG A 46 -8.00 -24.24 3.69
CA ARG A 46 -6.73 -24.94 3.84
C ARG A 46 -5.72 -24.53 2.78
N TRP A 47 -6.16 -24.39 1.53
CA TRP A 47 -5.28 -23.94 0.44
C TRP A 47 -4.89 -22.49 0.63
N GLU A 48 -5.83 -21.60 0.92
CA GLU A 48 -5.55 -20.20 1.22
C GLU A 48 -4.48 -20.10 2.32
N LYS A 49 -4.61 -20.80 3.45
CA LYS A 49 -3.56 -20.81 4.49
C LYS A 49 -2.21 -21.37 4.05
N ALA A 50 -2.18 -22.28 3.08
CA ALA A 50 -0.93 -22.86 2.57
C ALA A 50 -0.23 -21.95 1.55
N PHE A 51 -0.98 -21.06 0.88
CA PHE A 51 -0.47 -20.14 -0.15
C PHE A 51 -0.44 -18.67 0.28
N VAL A 52 -1.08 -18.31 1.39
CA VAL A 52 -0.87 -17.03 2.06
C VAL A 52 0.59 -17.02 2.46
N LEU A 53 1.38 -16.26 1.72
CA LEU A 53 2.74 -15.90 2.09
C LEU A 53 2.65 -15.33 3.51
N SER A 54 3.26 -16.01 4.47
CA SER A 54 3.41 -15.40 5.80
C SER A 54 4.25 -14.13 5.62
N GLU A 55 4.11 -13.13 6.49
CA GLU A 55 4.95 -11.92 6.45
C GLU A 55 6.46 -12.26 6.40
N LYS A 56 6.84 -13.44 6.91
CA LYS A 56 8.20 -13.97 6.88
C LYS A 56 8.61 -14.45 5.48
N ASP A 57 7.67 -14.95 4.68
CA ASP A 57 7.90 -15.40 3.29
C ASP A 57 7.91 -14.23 2.29
N LEU A 58 7.46 -13.04 2.72
CA LEU A 58 7.56 -11.79 1.98
C LEU A 58 8.89 -11.06 2.21
N SER A 59 9.69 -11.51 3.19
CA SER A 59 11.03 -10.94 3.40
C SER A 59 11.92 -11.27 2.21
N LEU A 60 12.72 -10.30 1.79
CA LEU A 60 13.80 -10.55 0.84
C LEU A 60 14.72 -11.64 1.41
N SER A 61 15.32 -12.44 0.53
CA SER A 61 16.29 -13.46 0.97
C SER A 61 17.43 -12.81 1.75
N ASP A 62 17.98 -13.52 2.72
CA ASP A 62 19.11 -13.05 3.54
C ASP A 62 20.28 -12.59 2.66
N GLU A 63 20.52 -13.29 1.56
CA GLU A 63 21.54 -12.93 0.56
C GLU A 63 21.27 -11.55 -0.06
N LEU A 64 20.01 -11.27 -0.45
CA LEU A 64 19.63 -9.97 -1.01
C LEU A 64 19.70 -8.86 0.04
N LEU A 65 19.29 -9.12 1.28
CA LEU A 65 19.43 -8.17 2.39
C LEU A 65 20.90 -7.83 2.66
N ILE A 66 21.78 -8.83 2.67
CA ILE A 66 23.23 -8.64 2.79
C ILE A 66 23.77 -7.83 1.61
N ARG A 67 23.32 -8.09 0.38
CA ARG A 67 23.75 -7.33 -0.80
C ARG A 67 23.30 -5.87 -0.73
N LEU A 68 22.05 -5.62 -0.36
CA LEU A 68 21.49 -4.27 -0.21
C LEU A 68 22.22 -3.49 0.89
N SER A 69 22.51 -4.12 2.03
CA SER A 69 23.28 -3.48 3.10
C SER A 69 24.67 -3.07 2.61
N LYS A 70 25.39 -3.96 1.91
CA LYS A 70 26.69 -3.64 1.29
C LYS A 70 26.59 -2.49 0.27
N MET A 71 25.53 -2.46 -0.55
CA MET A 71 25.31 -1.36 -1.51
C MET A 71 25.03 -0.03 -0.81
N ARG A 72 24.27 -0.04 0.30
CA ARG A 72 24.00 1.16 1.10
C ARG A 72 25.27 1.71 1.75
N GLN A 73 26.12 0.83 2.27
CA GLN A 73 27.44 1.18 2.83
C GLN A 73 28.44 1.70 1.77
N LYS A 74 28.28 1.29 0.50
CA LYS A 74 29.08 1.84 -0.61
C LYS A 74 28.59 3.21 -1.07
N LYS A 75 27.28 3.46 -1.02
CA LYS A 75 26.70 4.78 -1.38
C LYS A 75 26.93 5.85 -0.31
N PHE A 76 27.04 5.44 0.94
CA PHE A 76 27.37 6.33 2.05
C PHE A 76 28.64 5.81 2.71
N PRO A 77 29.84 6.32 2.37
CA PRO A 77 31.02 6.01 3.17
C PRO A 77 30.70 6.31 4.64
N LYS A 78 31.15 5.43 5.54
CA LYS A 78 31.05 5.60 7.00
C LYS A 78 31.20 7.08 7.37
N PRO A 79 30.38 7.63 8.28
CA PRO A 79 30.65 8.95 8.80
C PRO A 79 31.97 8.87 9.59
N GLU A 80 33.10 9.07 8.91
CA GLU A 80 34.26 9.68 9.54
C GLU A 80 33.72 10.97 10.14
N LYS A 81 33.69 11.02 11.48
CA LYS A 81 33.25 12.15 12.32
C LYS A 81 32.63 13.27 11.50
N ALA A 82 31.31 13.24 11.32
CA ALA A 82 30.60 14.27 10.58
C ALA A 82 31.15 15.62 11.03
N CYS A 83 31.92 16.27 10.15
CA CYS A 83 32.21 17.68 10.32
C CYS A 83 30.82 18.32 10.47
N PRO A 84 30.56 19.10 11.53
CA PRO A 84 29.33 19.86 11.60
C PRO A 84 29.13 20.54 10.24
N PRO A 85 27.94 20.44 9.62
CA PRO A 85 27.72 21.08 8.34
C PRO A 85 28.19 22.53 8.45
N SER A 86 29.00 22.99 7.50
CA SER A 86 29.47 24.38 7.52
C SER A 86 28.24 25.27 7.63
N ARG A 87 28.37 26.42 8.30
CA ARG A 87 27.28 27.39 8.44
C ARG A 87 26.58 27.66 7.10
N GLU A 88 27.34 27.70 6.00
CA GLU A 88 26.81 27.82 4.63
C GLU A 88 25.90 26.67 4.21
N GLN A 89 26.23 25.43 4.56
CA GLN A 89 25.43 24.24 4.23
C GLN A 89 24.12 24.23 5.01
N GLU A 90 24.15 24.61 6.29
CA GLU A 90 22.93 24.77 7.10
C GLU A 90 22.03 25.87 6.53
N MET A 91 22.62 27.01 6.16
CA MET A 91 21.88 28.11 5.51
C MET A 91 21.26 27.68 4.19
N GLN A 92 21.98 26.91 3.35
CA GLN A 92 21.45 26.40 2.09
C GLN A 92 20.29 25.42 2.30
N ALA A 93 20.41 24.53 3.30
CA ALA A 93 19.34 23.60 3.66
C ALA A 93 18.09 24.33 4.15
N GLU A 94 18.27 25.37 4.97
CA GLU A 94 17.15 26.19 5.46
C GLU A 94 16.51 27.00 4.32
N ILE A 95 17.30 27.59 3.41
CA ILE A 95 16.76 28.28 2.22
C ILE A 95 15.91 27.32 1.38
N LEU A 96 16.40 26.09 1.16
CA LEU A 96 15.66 25.09 0.40
C LEU A 96 14.33 24.74 1.10
N ARG A 97 14.38 24.51 2.42
CA ARG A 97 13.20 24.21 3.23
C ARG A 97 12.19 25.35 3.21
N LEU A 98 12.65 26.59 3.38
CA LEU A 98 11.80 27.78 3.36
C LEU A 98 11.16 27.98 1.98
N ARG A 99 11.89 27.72 0.89
CA ARG A 99 11.34 27.76 -0.47
C ARG A 99 10.23 26.72 -0.66
N GLN A 100 10.45 25.49 -0.21
CA GLN A 100 9.43 24.44 -0.27
C GLN A 100 8.19 24.79 0.56
N ALA A 101 8.38 25.36 1.75
CA ALA A 101 7.27 25.79 2.60
C ALA A 101 6.49 26.96 1.97
N LEU A 102 7.19 27.88 1.31
CA LEU A 102 6.58 29.00 0.58
C LEU A 102 5.75 28.48 -0.59
N GLU A 103 6.33 27.65 -1.44
CA GLU A 103 5.66 27.05 -2.60
C GLU A 103 4.38 26.29 -2.19
N TYR A 104 4.45 25.50 -1.11
CA TYR A 104 3.28 24.82 -0.57
C TYR A 104 2.19 25.79 -0.08
N SER A 105 2.60 26.87 0.61
CA SER A 105 1.68 27.90 1.09
C SER A 105 0.99 28.62 -0.06
N GLU A 106 1.74 28.96 -1.11
CA GLU A 106 1.22 29.60 -2.33
C GLU A 106 0.21 28.69 -3.04
N LEU A 107 0.56 27.43 -3.28
CA LEU A 107 -0.34 26.44 -3.90
C LEU A 107 -1.62 26.26 -3.08
N ARG A 108 -1.52 26.20 -1.75
CA ARG A 108 -2.69 26.11 -0.87
C ARG A 108 -3.59 27.33 -1.01
N ASN A 109 -3.01 28.53 -1.06
CA ASN A 109 -3.77 29.78 -1.20
C ASN A 109 -4.46 29.85 -2.57
N GLU A 110 -3.78 29.44 -3.64
CA GLU A 110 -4.35 29.37 -4.98
C GLU A 110 -5.53 28.39 -5.03
N ALA A 111 -5.37 27.18 -4.49
CA ALA A 111 -6.45 26.20 -4.41
C ALA A 111 -7.67 26.73 -3.62
N LEU A 112 -7.44 27.43 -2.50
CA LEU A 112 -8.53 28.06 -1.73
C LEU A 112 -9.25 29.14 -2.54
N ASN A 113 -8.51 29.96 -3.29
CA ASN A 113 -9.09 30.98 -4.16
C ASN A 113 -9.94 30.37 -5.27
N GLU A 114 -9.48 29.29 -5.91
CA GLU A 114 -10.25 28.58 -6.92
C GLU A 114 -11.54 27.95 -6.33
N VAL A 115 -11.48 27.39 -5.13
CA VAL A 115 -12.69 26.91 -4.44
C VAL A 115 -13.70 28.04 -4.20
N LEU A 116 -13.23 29.21 -3.77
CA LEU A 116 -14.09 30.39 -3.59
C LEU A 116 -14.69 30.87 -4.92
N LYS A 117 -13.92 30.81 -6.01
CA LYS A 117 -14.36 31.17 -7.35
C LYS A 117 -15.45 30.22 -7.84
N ILE A 118 -15.19 28.91 -7.80
CA ILE A 118 -16.15 27.86 -8.18
C ILE A 118 -17.45 27.99 -7.36
N GLY A 119 -17.33 28.21 -6.05
CA GLY A 119 -18.50 28.40 -5.18
C GLY A 119 -19.42 29.54 -5.64
N ARG A 120 -18.84 30.67 -6.08
CA ARG A 120 -19.62 31.81 -6.61
C ARG A 120 -20.12 31.57 -8.03
N GLU A 121 -19.28 31.08 -8.93
CA GLU A 121 -19.58 31.01 -10.37
C GLU A 121 -20.51 29.83 -10.72
N GLU A 122 -20.28 28.66 -10.14
CA GLU A 122 -21.04 27.44 -10.48
C GLU A 122 -22.24 27.22 -9.55
N TYR A 123 -22.13 27.63 -8.28
CA TYR A 123 -23.12 27.31 -7.25
C TYR A 123 -23.86 28.53 -6.69
N ASP A 124 -23.48 29.77 -7.06
CA ASP A 124 -24.01 31.03 -6.49
C ASP A 124 -23.98 31.06 -4.94
N VAL A 125 -22.97 30.40 -4.35
CA VAL A 125 -22.74 30.35 -2.90
C VAL A 125 -21.49 31.12 -2.53
N ASP A 126 -21.67 32.19 -1.76
CA ASP A 126 -20.55 32.93 -1.18
C ASP A 126 -20.06 32.24 0.11
N LEU A 127 -19.04 31.40 -0.03
CA LEU A 127 -18.44 30.62 1.07
C LEU A 127 -17.80 31.49 2.16
N LEU A 128 -17.57 32.78 1.92
CA LEU A 128 -17.06 33.71 2.93
C LEU A 128 -18.19 34.33 3.77
N LYS A 129 -19.45 34.23 3.34
CA LYS A 129 -20.61 34.71 4.09
C LYS A 129 -21.20 33.60 4.94
N LYS A 130 -21.63 33.95 6.16
CA LYS A 130 -22.41 33.03 6.99
C LYS A 130 -23.82 32.90 6.44
N ALA A 131 -24.32 31.68 6.33
CA ALA A 131 -25.73 31.43 6.01
C ALA A 131 -26.62 32.07 7.09
N GLY A 132 -27.50 32.99 6.69
CA GLY A 132 -28.54 33.55 7.56
C GLY A 132 -28.40 35.03 7.96
N ALA A 133 -27.49 35.80 7.37
CA ALA A 133 -27.56 37.26 7.48
C ALA A 133 -28.77 37.78 6.68
N LYS A 134 -29.91 37.95 7.36
CA LYS A 134 -31.09 38.64 6.81
C LYS A 134 -30.66 40.05 6.40
N GLN A 135 -30.98 40.44 5.17
CA GLN A 135 -30.90 41.83 4.70
C GLN A 135 -31.82 42.74 5.50
#